data_AF-A0A7V4HS36-F1
#
_entry.id   AF-A0A7V4HS36-F1
#
_cell.length_a   1.000
_cell.length_b   1.000
_cell.length_c   1.000
_cell.angle_alpha   90.00
_cell.angle_beta   90.00
_cell.angle_gamma   90.00
#
_symmetry.space_group_name_H-M   'P 1'
#
loop_
_entity.id
_entity.type
_entity.pdbx_description
1 polymer ?
#
loop_
_entity_poly.entity_id
_entity_poly.type
_entity_poly.pdbx_seq_one_letter_code
_entity_poly.pdbx_strand_id
1 'polypeptide(L)'
;MVLQFLCPNGHKVHCSENRAGQAAKCPRCGVKFRIPTPEELAGTGSPAVERAEGGGGSSALADSKPSRQAAASGVALGPAAGPGEIEFLCPNDHLLHGPAASQGRPGQCPACGSRFRIPSYAEAAEPPPADAALAQDSSSMEIAAPEPPGVSGGSHLESGTTAPPASQVAGTRERAAHPVAQLIGRFWNLKAQGATVEIRYGEGHRLTPDEWVRSLGSATHAVFAVREPNGTLTLTAVPWEAIQLVIARGVRQVES
;
A
#
# COMPACT_ATOMS: atom_id res chain seq x y z
N MET A 1 -14.75 -7.32 37.95
CA MET A 1 -14.41 -8.46 37.07
C MET A 1 -13.45 -8.00 35.96
N VAL A 2 -12.65 -8.87 35.35
CA VAL A 2 -11.82 -8.54 34.16
C VAL A 2 -12.52 -9.02 32.89
N LEU A 3 -12.70 -8.13 31.93
CA LEU A 3 -13.22 -8.41 30.61
C LEU A 3 -12.06 -8.75 29.67
N GLN A 4 -12.22 -9.81 28.88
CA GLN A 4 -11.29 -10.21 27.84
C GLN A 4 -12.01 -10.23 26.50
N PHE A 5 -11.51 -9.45 25.54
CA PHE A 5 -12.08 -9.38 24.19
C PHE A 5 -11.00 -9.00 23.17
N LEU A 6 -11.36 -8.98 21.89
CA LEU A 6 -10.46 -8.66 20.78
C LEU A 6 -10.68 -7.21 20.33
N CYS A 7 -9.60 -6.47 20.10
CA CYS A 7 -9.69 -5.19 19.40
C CYS A 7 -10.08 -5.43 17.92
N PRO A 8 -10.50 -4.39 17.17
CA PRO A 8 -10.85 -4.50 15.75
C PRO A 8 -9.76 -5.13 14.87
N ASN A 9 -8.49 -4.96 15.24
CA ASN A 9 -7.34 -5.56 14.52
C ASN A 9 -6.93 -6.94 15.07
N GLY A 10 -7.80 -7.61 15.86
CA GLY A 10 -7.57 -8.98 16.34
C GLY A 10 -6.67 -9.16 17.58
N HIS A 11 -6.13 -8.09 18.16
CA HIS A 11 -5.34 -8.20 19.40
C HIS A 11 -6.20 -8.46 20.65
N LYS A 12 -5.74 -9.34 21.53
CA LYS A 12 -6.35 -9.60 22.84
C LYS A 12 -6.16 -8.42 23.78
N VAL A 13 -7.25 -7.86 24.30
CA VAL A 13 -7.25 -6.77 25.27
C VAL A 13 -7.92 -7.23 26.55
N HIS A 14 -7.31 -6.86 27.69
CA HIS A 14 -7.79 -7.16 29.02
C HIS A 14 -8.08 -5.82 29.72
N CYS A 15 -9.30 -5.63 30.23
CA CYS A 15 -9.64 -4.44 30.99
C CYS A 15 -10.62 -4.74 32.13
N SER A 16 -10.69 -3.84 33.10
CA SER A 16 -11.70 -3.93 34.16
C SER A 16 -13.10 -3.64 33.62
N GLU A 17 -14.10 -4.29 34.19
CA GLU A 17 -15.52 -4.13 33.83
C GLU A 17 -16.03 -2.68 33.92
N ASN A 18 -15.49 -1.87 34.84
CA ASN A 18 -15.84 -0.44 34.97
C ASN A 18 -15.52 0.40 33.72
N ARG A 19 -14.78 -0.15 32.75
CA ARG A 19 -14.48 0.50 31.47
C ARG A 19 -15.37 0.01 30.33
N ALA A 20 -16.30 -0.90 30.60
CA ALA A 20 -17.34 -1.31 29.66
C ALA A 20 -18.09 -0.09 29.11
N GLY A 21 -18.32 -0.07 27.80
CA GLY A 21 -18.98 1.04 27.10
C GLY A 21 -18.14 2.32 26.95
N GLN A 22 -16.92 2.38 27.49
CA GLN A 22 -16.03 3.54 27.35
C GLN A 22 -15.13 3.44 26.11
N ALA A 23 -14.70 4.60 25.61
CA ALA A 23 -13.70 4.67 24.55
C ALA A 23 -12.31 4.30 25.11
N ALA A 24 -11.67 3.30 24.49
CA ALA A 24 -10.36 2.81 24.86
C ALA A 24 -9.41 2.79 23.66
N LYS A 25 -8.12 2.58 23.93
CA LYS A 25 -7.07 2.39 22.92
C LYS A 25 -6.43 1.03 23.11
N CYS A 26 -6.17 0.33 22.02
CA CYS A 26 -5.45 -0.94 22.08
C CYS A 26 -3.99 -0.68 22.47
N PRO A 27 -3.44 -1.37 23.49
CA PRO A 27 -2.04 -1.20 23.88
C PRO A 27 -1.05 -1.76 22.84
N ARG A 28 -1.51 -2.60 21.90
CA ARG A 28 -0.67 -3.22 20.86
C ARG A 28 -0.61 -2.40 19.57
N CYS A 29 -1.76 -1.92 19.08
CA CYS A 29 -1.83 -1.21 17.79
C CYS A 29 -2.30 0.25 17.90
N GLY A 30 -2.69 0.73 19.08
CA GLY A 30 -3.13 2.11 19.30
C GLY A 30 -4.51 2.46 18.75
N VAL A 31 -5.21 1.52 18.10
CA VAL A 31 -6.56 1.76 17.55
C VAL A 31 -7.53 2.15 18.67
N LYS A 32 -8.34 3.18 18.41
CA LYS A 32 -9.41 3.61 19.32
C LYS A 32 -10.66 2.76 19.04
N PHE A 33 -11.24 2.20 20.07
CA PHE A 33 -12.44 1.38 19.96
C PHE A 33 -13.28 1.51 21.24
N ARG A 34 -14.52 1.03 21.22
CA ARG A 34 -15.40 1.01 22.40
C ARG A 34 -15.32 -0.35 23.07
N ILE A 35 -15.08 -0.38 24.38
CA ILE A 35 -15.05 -1.64 25.14
C ILE A 35 -16.47 -2.22 25.17
N PRO A 36 -16.69 -3.45 24.70
CA PRO A 36 -18.01 -4.06 24.71
C PRO A 36 -18.48 -4.34 26.15
N THR A 37 -19.79 -4.22 26.40
CA THR A 37 -20.36 -4.48 27.73
C THR A 37 -20.39 -5.98 28.03
N PRO A 38 -20.35 -6.40 29.31
CA PRO A 38 -20.45 -7.82 29.66
C PRO A 38 -21.71 -8.50 29.09
N GLU A 39 -22.79 -7.75 28.90
CA GLU A 39 -24.04 -8.23 28.25
C GLU A 39 -23.82 -8.55 26.76
N GLU A 40 -23.01 -7.75 26.05
CA GLU A 40 -22.63 -7.99 24.65
C GLU A 40 -21.64 -9.16 24.50
N LEU A 41 -20.74 -9.36 25.47
CA LEU A 41 -19.84 -10.53 25.48
C LEU A 41 -20.56 -11.84 25.82
N ALA A 42 -21.59 -11.80 26.67
CA ALA A 42 -22.35 -12.97 27.09
C ALA A 42 -23.35 -13.46 26.02
N GLY A 43 -23.63 -12.64 24.99
CA GLY A 43 -24.58 -12.92 23.92
C GLY A 43 -23.93 -13.20 22.56
N THR A 44 -23.10 -14.24 22.42
CA THR A 44 -22.65 -14.67 21.08
C THR A 44 -23.71 -15.48 20.34
N GLY A 45 -24.35 -14.85 19.35
CA GLY A 45 -25.12 -15.49 18.30
C GLY A 45 -25.50 -14.50 17.18
N SER A 46 -24.63 -14.33 16.18
CA SER A 46 -24.99 -13.78 14.86
C SER A 46 -25.76 -14.83 14.02
N PRO A 47 -26.39 -14.52 12.85
CA PRO A 47 -26.39 -13.26 12.07
C PRO A 47 -27.79 -12.81 11.55
N ALA A 48 -27.91 -11.61 10.97
CA ALA A 48 -28.62 -11.31 9.70
C ALA A 48 -29.09 -9.84 9.58
N VAL A 49 -28.83 -9.32 8.38
CA VAL A 49 -29.46 -8.20 7.67
C VAL A 49 -30.98 -8.05 7.90
N GLU A 50 -31.48 -6.81 7.96
CA GLU A 50 -32.58 -6.28 7.10
C GLU A 50 -32.73 -4.76 7.24
N ARG A 51 -33.15 -4.15 6.13
CA ARG A 51 -33.45 -2.72 5.90
C ARG A 51 -34.86 -2.39 6.39
N ALA A 52 -35.08 -1.14 6.82
CA ALA A 52 -36.27 -0.29 6.60
C ALA A 52 -36.23 0.84 7.64
N GLU A 53 -35.97 2.10 7.27
CA GLU A 53 -36.98 3.11 6.90
C GLU A 53 -38.03 3.42 7.97
N GLY A 54 -38.05 4.69 8.40
CA GLY A 54 -39.29 5.39 8.75
C GLY A 54 -39.49 5.78 10.22
N GLY A 55 -39.74 7.08 10.43
CA GLY A 55 -40.70 7.53 11.46
C GLY A 55 -40.14 8.46 12.52
N GLY A 56 -40.54 9.73 12.45
CA GLY A 56 -40.11 10.81 13.33
C GLY A 56 -40.82 10.89 14.69
N GLY A 57 -40.44 11.92 15.45
CA GLY A 57 -41.05 12.27 16.73
C GLY A 57 -40.28 13.38 17.44
N SER A 58 -40.69 14.62 17.22
CA SER A 58 -40.12 15.86 17.76
C SER A 58 -40.41 16.12 19.25
N SER A 59 -39.64 17.08 19.80
CA SER A 59 -39.92 18.04 20.88
C SER A 59 -39.44 17.66 22.29
N ALA A 60 -38.35 18.26 22.79
CA ALA A 60 -38.21 19.57 23.48
C ALA A 60 -38.20 19.35 25.02
N LEU A 61 -37.33 19.90 25.89
CA LEU A 61 -36.87 21.28 26.10
C LEU A 61 -35.60 21.33 27.01
N ALA A 62 -34.74 22.35 26.79
CA ALA A 62 -33.87 23.14 27.70
C ALA A 62 -32.91 22.44 28.71
N ASP A 63 -31.67 22.86 29.00
CA ASP A 63 -31.12 24.21 29.14
C ASP A 63 -29.56 24.24 29.12
N SER A 64 -29.00 25.16 28.30
CA SER A 64 -27.81 26.03 28.46
C SER A 64 -26.46 25.57 29.06
N LYS A 65 -25.43 25.41 28.20
CA LYS A 65 -24.35 26.43 28.00
C LYS A 65 -23.36 26.08 26.86
N PRO A 66 -22.80 27.07 26.14
CA PRO A 66 -22.18 26.90 24.83
C PRO A 66 -20.64 26.82 24.91
N SER A 67 -20.02 25.94 24.12
CA SER A 67 -18.61 26.12 23.78
C SER A 67 -18.26 25.53 22.42
N ARG A 68 -17.95 26.45 21.51
CA ARG A 68 -17.21 26.32 20.25
C ARG A 68 -17.81 25.40 19.18
N GLN A 69 -18.58 26.07 18.32
CA GLN A 69 -18.66 25.86 16.88
C GLN A 69 -17.43 25.13 16.32
N ALA A 70 -17.61 23.88 15.91
CA ALA A 70 -16.84 23.30 14.83
C ALA A 70 -17.76 23.30 13.60
N ALA A 71 -17.45 24.20 12.68
CA ALA A 71 -18.15 24.37 11.41
C ALA A 71 -18.31 23.00 10.72
N ALA A 72 -19.56 22.67 10.39
CA ALA A 72 -19.90 21.54 9.56
C ALA A 72 -19.12 21.64 8.24
N SER A 73 -18.11 20.78 8.07
CA SER A 73 -17.37 20.66 6.81
C SER A 73 -18.27 19.89 5.85
N GLY A 74 -18.81 20.60 4.86
CA GLY A 74 -19.59 20.05 3.75
C GLY A 74 -18.69 19.29 2.77
N VAL A 75 -18.14 18.17 3.23
CA VAL A 75 -17.42 17.20 2.39
C VAL A 75 -18.34 15.99 2.25
N ALA A 76 -19.01 15.89 1.11
CA ALA A 76 -19.91 14.80 0.81
C ALA A 76 -19.19 13.76 -0.05
N LEU A 77 -19.65 12.50 0.05
CA LEU A 77 -19.32 11.46 -0.92
C LEU A 77 -20.45 11.48 -1.96
N GLY A 78 -20.19 12.03 -3.15
CA GLY A 78 -21.20 12.12 -4.21
C GLY A 78 -20.62 12.63 -5.54
N PRO A 79 -21.33 12.42 -6.67
CA PRO A 79 -20.90 12.92 -7.97
C PRO A 79 -20.91 14.45 -8.02
N ALA A 80 -19.88 15.02 -8.66
CA ALA A 80 -19.58 16.45 -8.67
C ALA A 80 -20.78 17.30 -9.12
N ALA A 81 -21.22 18.21 -8.26
CA ALA A 81 -22.38 19.06 -8.50
C ALA A 81 -22.03 20.54 -8.27
N GLY A 82 -21.07 21.07 -9.03
CA GLY A 82 -20.91 22.51 -9.21
C GLY A 82 -19.50 22.98 -9.62
N PRO A 83 -19.37 24.13 -10.32
CA PRO A 83 -18.10 24.73 -10.76
C PRO A 83 -17.30 25.38 -9.60
N GLY A 84 -17.10 24.65 -8.51
CA GLY A 84 -16.36 25.12 -7.33
C GLY A 84 -15.99 24.00 -6.35
N GLU A 85 -16.09 22.74 -6.78
CA GLU A 85 -15.74 21.55 -6.02
C GLU A 85 -14.36 21.05 -6.45
N ILE A 86 -13.51 20.74 -5.48
CA ILE A 86 -12.17 20.20 -5.69
C ILE A 86 -12.16 18.72 -5.32
N GLU A 87 -11.44 17.93 -6.11
CA GLU A 87 -11.20 16.53 -5.85
C GLU A 87 -9.86 16.38 -5.14
N PHE A 88 -9.83 15.66 -4.03
CA PHE A 88 -8.59 15.39 -3.32
C PHE A 88 -8.63 14.04 -2.59
N LEU A 89 -7.45 13.45 -2.40
CA LEU A 89 -7.30 12.20 -1.68
C LEU A 89 -7.00 12.46 -0.20
N CYS A 90 -7.64 11.69 0.67
CA CYS A 90 -7.23 11.65 2.07
C CYS A 90 -5.91 10.88 2.24
N PRO A 91 -5.21 10.97 3.39
CA PRO A 91 -3.95 10.25 3.63
C PRO A 91 -4.06 8.72 3.55
N ASN A 92 -5.27 8.16 3.63
CA ASN A 92 -5.56 6.75 3.47
C ASN A 92 -6.20 6.45 2.10
N ASP A 93 -5.91 7.25 1.08
CA ASP A 93 -6.28 7.01 -0.32
C ASP A 93 -7.80 6.94 -0.60
N HIS A 94 -8.61 7.71 0.14
CA HIS A 94 -10.04 7.86 -0.18
C HIS A 94 -10.26 9.13 -0.99
N LEU A 95 -10.96 9.00 -2.13
CA LEU A 95 -11.39 10.13 -2.95
C LEU A 95 -12.49 10.92 -2.25
N LEU A 96 -12.24 12.20 -2.05
CA LEU A 96 -13.15 13.13 -1.41
C LEU A 96 -13.38 14.34 -2.31
N HIS A 97 -14.61 14.83 -2.27
CA HIS A 97 -15.05 16.01 -2.97
C HIS A 97 -15.46 17.06 -1.94
N GLY A 98 -14.96 18.28 -2.11
CA GLY A 98 -15.29 19.37 -1.21
C GLY A 98 -15.15 20.71 -1.90
N PRO A 99 -15.82 21.76 -1.41
CA PRO A 99 -15.75 23.06 -2.05
C PRO A 99 -14.31 23.60 -1.97
N ALA A 100 -13.90 24.36 -2.99
CA ALA A 100 -12.59 25.03 -3.03
C ALA A 100 -12.34 25.91 -1.78
N ALA A 101 -13.40 26.44 -1.16
CA ALA A 101 -13.33 27.17 0.11
C ALA A 101 -12.82 26.33 1.31
N SER A 102 -12.79 25.00 1.19
CA SER A 102 -12.25 24.09 2.20
C SER A 102 -10.73 23.90 2.06
N GLN A 103 -10.11 24.38 0.98
CA GLN A 103 -8.66 24.39 0.83
C GLN A 103 -7.98 25.08 2.01
N GLY A 104 -6.87 24.49 2.47
CA GLY A 104 -6.11 24.98 3.63
C GLY A 104 -6.77 24.76 4.99
N ARG A 105 -8.07 24.42 5.05
CA ARG A 105 -8.77 24.13 6.29
C ARG A 105 -8.56 22.68 6.74
N PRO A 106 -8.63 22.39 8.06
CA PRO A 106 -8.61 21.02 8.54
C PRO A 106 -9.91 20.31 8.16
N GLY A 107 -9.81 19.32 7.27
CA GLY A 107 -10.88 18.39 6.92
C GLY A 107 -10.81 17.09 7.71
N GLN A 108 -11.91 16.34 7.71
CA GLN A 108 -11.97 14.98 8.23
C GLN A 108 -12.57 14.07 7.16
N CYS A 109 -11.94 12.92 6.94
CA CYS A 109 -12.42 11.96 5.97
C CYS A 109 -13.65 11.24 6.56
N PRO A 110 -14.82 11.26 5.89
CA PRO A 110 -15.99 10.51 6.36
C PRO A 110 -15.81 8.99 6.30
N ALA A 111 -14.94 8.48 5.41
CA ALA A 111 -14.70 7.04 5.27
C ALA A 111 -13.76 6.47 6.35
N CYS A 112 -12.64 7.13 6.63
CA CYS A 112 -11.64 6.62 7.57
C CYS A 112 -11.49 7.45 8.86
N GLY A 113 -12.23 8.56 9.00
CA GLY A 113 -12.20 9.43 10.18
C GLY A 113 -10.90 10.23 10.37
N SER A 114 -9.94 10.13 9.45
CA SER A 114 -8.65 10.80 9.58
C SER A 114 -8.79 12.31 9.38
N ARG A 115 -8.13 13.09 10.24
CA ARG A 115 -8.04 14.55 10.15
C ARG A 115 -6.83 14.93 9.32
N PHE A 116 -7.03 15.77 8.32
CA PHE A 116 -5.96 16.21 7.41
C PHE A 116 -6.22 17.65 6.97
N ARG A 117 -5.22 18.30 6.36
CA ARG A 117 -5.41 19.62 5.73
C ARG A 117 -5.66 19.41 4.25
N ILE A 118 -6.70 20.07 3.74
CA ILE A 118 -7.06 19.97 2.32
C ILE A 118 -6.01 20.74 1.50
N PRO A 119 -5.31 20.11 0.54
CA PRO A 119 -4.33 20.79 -0.30
C PRO A 119 -4.98 21.94 -1.09
N SER A 120 -4.31 23.10 -1.13
CA SER A 120 -4.71 24.22 -1.98
C SER A 120 -4.10 24.05 -3.37
N TYR A 121 -4.93 23.85 -4.39
CA TYR A 121 -4.52 23.80 -5.80
C TYR A 121 -4.88 25.11 -6.53
N ALA A 122 -4.85 26.25 -5.83
CA ALA A 122 -4.92 27.54 -6.50
C ALA A 122 -3.61 27.76 -7.27
N GLU A 123 -3.72 28.05 -8.56
CA GLU A 123 -2.67 28.33 -9.55
C GLU A 123 -1.92 27.13 -10.18
N ALA A 124 -2.64 26.42 -11.04
CA ALA A 124 -2.08 25.84 -12.27
C ALA A 124 -3.07 26.05 -13.43
N ALA A 125 -3.43 27.31 -13.67
CA ALA A 125 -4.20 27.73 -14.83
C ALA A 125 -3.41 28.78 -15.62
N GLU A 126 -2.29 28.37 -16.20
CA GLU A 126 -1.82 28.92 -17.48
C GLU A 126 -0.85 27.94 -18.15
N PRO A 127 -1.15 27.43 -19.37
CA PRO A 127 -0.17 26.69 -20.14
C PRO A 127 0.89 27.68 -20.67
N PRO A 128 2.19 27.49 -20.42
CA PRO A 128 3.19 28.22 -21.17
C PRO A 128 3.12 27.76 -22.65
N PRO A 129 3.11 28.70 -23.61
CA PRO A 129 3.03 28.36 -25.03
C PRO A 129 4.26 27.57 -25.46
N ALA A 130 4.02 26.58 -26.31
CA ALA A 130 5.03 25.92 -27.10
C ALA A 130 5.67 26.93 -28.05
N ASP A 131 6.97 27.19 -27.90
CA ASP A 131 7.89 27.36 -29.03
C ASP A 131 9.35 27.33 -28.57
N ALA A 132 10.24 27.16 -29.55
CA ALA A 132 11.70 27.10 -29.47
C ALA A 132 12.33 25.75 -29.07
N ALA A 133 12.36 24.89 -30.08
CA ALA A 133 13.54 24.09 -30.40
C ALA A 133 14.84 24.91 -30.35
N LEU A 134 15.94 24.25 -29.98
CA LEU A 134 17.33 24.32 -30.51
C LEU A 134 18.18 23.49 -29.53
N ALA A 135 18.52 22.24 -29.83
CA ALA A 135 19.68 21.85 -30.63
C ALA A 135 20.99 22.45 -30.09
N GLN A 136 21.75 21.61 -29.37
CA GLN A 136 23.22 21.50 -29.34
C GLN A 136 23.61 20.59 -28.16
N ASP A 137 24.68 19.84 -28.15
CA ASP A 137 25.52 19.16 -29.15
C ASP A 137 26.52 18.38 -28.28
N SER A 138 26.82 17.16 -28.71
CA SER A 138 28.04 16.38 -28.51
C SER A 138 29.06 16.84 -27.45
N SER A 139 29.37 15.93 -26.52
CA SER A 139 30.76 15.65 -26.16
C SER A 139 30.91 14.20 -25.71
N SER A 140 31.36 13.38 -26.65
CA SER A 140 32.04 12.11 -26.41
C SER A 140 33.24 12.33 -25.50
N MET A 141 33.41 11.45 -24.51
CA MET A 141 34.75 11.14 -24.01
C MET A 141 34.83 9.65 -23.69
N GLU A 142 35.46 8.97 -24.63
CA GLU A 142 35.95 7.61 -24.65
C GLU A 142 37.15 7.49 -23.70
N ILE A 143 37.14 6.59 -22.71
CA ILE A 143 38.36 6.17 -22.01
C ILE A 143 38.30 4.66 -21.72
N ALA A 144 38.87 3.93 -22.69
CA ALA A 144 39.78 2.79 -22.58
C ALA A 144 39.68 1.81 -21.39
N ALA A 145 39.36 0.56 -21.75
CA ALA A 145 39.81 -0.64 -21.08
C ALA A 145 41.35 -0.81 -21.15
N PRO A 146 41.94 -1.53 -20.20
CA PRO A 146 43.05 -2.40 -20.54
C PRO A 146 42.76 -3.88 -20.26
N GLU A 147 43.04 -4.69 -21.28
CA GLU A 147 43.12 -6.15 -21.27
C GLU A 147 44.26 -6.68 -20.35
N PRO A 148 44.20 -7.97 -19.95
CA PRO A 148 45.16 -8.60 -19.05
C PRO A 148 46.39 -9.17 -19.78
N PRO A 149 47.56 -9.24 -19.12
CA PRO A 149 48.62 -10.15 -19.53
C PRO A 149 48.48 -11.51 -18.83
N GLY A 150 48.59 -12.57 -19.64
CA GLY A 150 48.60 -13.95 -19.18
C GLY A 150 49.99 -14.52 -18.88
N VAL A 151 50.03 -15.86 -18.92
CA VAL A 151 51.16 -16.78 -19.08
C VAL A 151 51.59 -17.58 -17.83
N SER A 152 51.10 -18.82 -17.82
CA SER A 152 51.84 -20.09 -17.71
C SER A 152 52.64 -20.46 -16.46
N GLY A 153 52.30 -21.66 -15.96
CA GLY A 153 53.31 -22.71 -15.76
C GLY A 153 53.17 -23.50 -14.46
N GLY A 154 53.03 -24.83 -14.59
CA GLY A 154 53.48 -25.76 -13.54
C GLY A 154 52.49 -26.84 -13.13
N SER A 155 52.44 -27.92 -13.91
CA SER A 155 51.86 -29.22 -13.57
C SER A 155 52.51 -29.83 -12.31
N HIS A 156 51.73 -30.50 -11.47
CA HIS A 156 52.19 -31.74 -10.83
C HIS A 156 51.00 -32.66 -10.50
N LEU A 157 51.13 -33.91 -10.92
CA LEU A 157 50.20 -35.01 -10.72
C LEU A 157 50.16 -35.42 -9.23
N GLU A 158 49.03 -35.98 -8.76
CA GLU A 158 48.90 -37.42 -8.53
C GLU A 158 47.51 -37.82 -7.99
N SER A 159 46.99 -38.89 -8.59
CA SER A 159 46.32 -40.05 -7.99
C SER A 159 45.19 -39.78 -6.97
N GLY A 160 43.92 -40.10 -7.25
CA GLY A 160 43.44 -41.38 -7.74
C GLY A 160 42.72 -42.11 -6.60
N THR A 161 41.40 -41.97 -6.51
CA THR A 161 40.54 -42.95 -5.81
C THR A 161 39.19 -42.98 -6.48
N THR A 162 38.95 -44.11 -7.12
CA THR A 162 37.78 -44.54 -7.86
C THR A 162 36.68 -45.00 -6.90
N ALA A 163 35.48 -44.41 -6.95
CA ALA A 163 34.20 -45.03 -6.55
C ALA A 163 33.00 -44.12 -6.98
N PRO A 164 31.81 -44.70 -7.21
CA PRO A 164 31.10 -44.77 -8.50
C PRO A 164 30.27 -43.53 -8.89
N PRO A 165 29.82 -43.44 -10.16
CA PRO A 165 29.02 -42.32 -10.63
C PRO A 165 27.63 -42.38 -10.03
N ALA A 166 27.36 -41.50 -9.06
CA ALA A 166 26.01 -41.10 -8.76
C ALA A 166 25.49 -40.31 -9.97
N SER A 167 24.92 -41.04 -10.93
CA SER A 167 23.86 -40.55 -11.81
C SER A 167 22.74 -40.03 -10.92
N GLN A 168 22.86 -38.77 -10.50
CA GLN A 168 21.73 -37.97 -10.09
C GLN A 168 21.60 -36.86 -11.13
N VAL A 169 20.91 -37.25 -12.20
CA VAL A 169 19.77 -36.55 -12.77
C VAL A 169 19.84 -35.04 -12.60
N ALA A 170 19.89 -34.35 -13.74
CA ALA A 170 19.46 -32.98 -13.94
C ALA A 170 18.23 -32.65 -13.07
N GLY A 171 18.50 -32.24 -11.84
CA GLY A 171 17.59 -31.56 -10.97
C GLY A 171 17.87 -30.09 -11.16
N THR A 172 17.53 -29.56 -12.33
CA THR A 172 16.96 -28.22 -12.38
C THR A 172 15.75 -28.31 -11.46
N ARG A 173 15.98 -28.19 -10.15
CA ARG A 173 14.94 -27.93 -9.17
C ARG A 173 14.47 -26.55 -9.57
N GLU A 174 13.57 -26.50 -10.55
CA GLU A 174 12.52 -25.50 -10.63
C GLU A 174 12.04 -25.36 -9.20
N ARG A 175 12.56 -24.32 -8.56
CA ARG A 175 12.54 -24.12 -7.13
C ARG A 175 11.11 -23.77 -6.81
N ALA A 176 10.25 -24.80 -6.72
CA ALA A 176 8.79 -24.77 -6.83
C ALA A 176 8.27 -23.35 -6.69
N ALA A 177 8.28 -22.63 -7.83
CA ALA A 177 8.11 -21.18 -7.79
C ALA A 177 6.68 -20.95 -7.33
N HIS A 178 6.51 -20.19 -6.25
CA HIS A 178 5.21 -19.87 -5.70
C HIS A 178 4.28 -19.42 -6.85
N PRO A 179 3.01 -19.85 -6.92
CA PRO A 179 2.13 -19.50 -8.04
C PRO A 179 2.04 -17.99 -8.28
N VAL A 180 2.02 -17.20 -7.20
CA VAL A 180 2.08 -15.72 -7.26
C VAL A 180 3.41 -15.22 -7.86
N ALA A 181 4.54 -15.87 -7.60
CA ALA A 181 5.83 -15.50 -8.21
C ALA A 181 5.80 -15.70 -9.73
N GLN A 182 5.13 -16.75 -10.21
CA GLN A 182 4.93 -16.97 -11.64
C GLN A 182 4.04 -15.89 -12.25
N LEU A 183 2.93 -15.55 -11.58
CA LEU A 183 2.02 -14.47 -12.00
C LEU A 183 2.76 -13.13 -12.08
N ILE A 184 3.50 -12.77 -11.02
CA ILE A 184 4.28 -11.54 -10.99
C ILE A 184 5.31 -11.52 -12.12
N GLY A 185 5.95 -12.65 -12.44
CA GLY A 185 6.84 -12.74 -13.60
C GLY A 185 6.17 -12.43 -14.94
N ARG A 186 4.93 -12.89 -15.15
CA ARG A 186 4.17 -12.55 -16.36
C ARG A 186 3.84 -11.06 -16.41
N PHE A 187 3.40 -10.49 -15.30
CA PHE A 187 3.15 -9.04 -15.20
C PHE A 187 4.43 -8.23 -15.37
N TRP A 188 5.57 -8.75 -14.92
CA TRP A 188 6.86 -8.08 -15.06
C TRP A 188 7.30 -7.96 -16.51
N ASN A 189 6.99 -8.95 -17.35
CA ASN A 189 7.28 -8.88 -18.78
C ASN A 189 6.54 -7.71 -19.46
N LEU A 190 5.39 -7.29 -18.94
CA LEU A 190 4.67 -6.12 -19.43
C LEU A 190 5.44 -4.81 -19.17
N LYS A 191 6.36 -4.77 -18.18
CA LYS A 191 7.22 -3.59 -17.98
C LYS A 191 8.11 -3.31 -19.19
N ALA A 192 8.50 -4.33 -19.95
CA ALA A 192 9.25 -4.14 -21.19
C ALA A 192 8.47 -3.34 -22.25
N GLN A 193 7.13 -3.35 -22.16
CA GLN A 193 6.23 -2.60 -23.04
C GLN A 193 5.90 -1.20 -22.49
N GLY A 194 6.57 -0.78 -21.41
CA GLY A 194 6.32 0.48 -20.71
C GLY A 194 5.19 0.44 -19.68
N ALA A 195 4.71 -0.76 -19.32
CA ALA A 195 3.73 -0.88 -18.24
C ALA A 195 4.38 -0.68 -16.87
N THR A 196 3.59 -0.18 -15.92
CA THR A 196 3.99 -0.07 -14.51
C THR A 196 3.29 -1.16 -13.71
N VAL A 197 4.08 -1.96 -12.98
CA VAL A 197 3.55 -3.00 -12.09
C VAL A 197 3.37 -2.43 -10.69
N GLU A 198 2.19 -2.62 -10.14
CA GLU A 198 1.80 -2.26 -8.78
C GLU A 198 1.39 -3.51 -8.02
N ILE A 199 1.89 -3.63 -6.79
CA ILE A 199 1.66 -4.77 -5.91
C ILE A 199 0.98 -4.26 -4.65
N ARG A 200 -0.20 -4.82 -4.34
CA ARG A 200 -0.89 -4.58 -3.07
C ARG A 200 -0.72 -5.79 -2.16
N TYR A 201 -0.30 -5.54 -0.93
CA TYR A 201 -0.05 -6.56 0.06
C TYR A 201 -0.53 -6.13 1.45
N GLY A 202 -1.00 -7.09 2.24
CA GLY A 202 -1.53 -6.82 3.59
C GLY A 202 -2.68 -5.79 3.63
N GLU A 203 -2.93 -5.22 4.81
CA GLU A 203 -4.00 -4.22 5.00
C GLU A 203 -3.59 -2.86 4.41
N GLY A 204 -3.86 -2.69 3.10
CA GLY A 204 -3.75 -1.40 2.43
C GLY A 204 -2.33 -0.98 1.99
N HIS A 205 -1.31 -1.84 2.12
CA HIS A 205 0.02 -1.49 1.64
C HIS A 205 0.09 -1.63 0.12
N ARG A 206 0.77 -0.69 -0.51
CA ARG A 206 0.98 -0.62 -1.96
C ARG A 206 2.44 -0.37 -2.23
N LEU A 207 2.99 -1.11 -3.19
CA LEU A 207 4.33 -0.95 -3.70
C LEU A 207 4.27 -0.78 -5.22
N THR A 208 4.98 0.21 -5.74
CA THR A 208 5.25 0.34 -7.18
C THR A 208 6.74 0.08 -7.39
N PRO A 209 7.15 -1.20 -7.47
CA PRO A 209 8.56 -1.54 -7.54
C PRO A 209 9.20 -1.20 -8.89
N ASP A 210 10.39 -0.61 -8.81
CA ASP A 210 11.26 -0.38 -9.96
C ASP A 210 11.89 -1.70 -10.40
N GLU A 211 12.34 -2.51 -9.44
CA GLU A 211 13.04 -3.76 -9.69
C GLU A 211 12.50 -4.92 -8.84
N TRP A 212 12.51 -6.14 -9.41
CA TRP A 212 12.21 -7.37 -8.69
C TRP A 212 13.50 -8.18 -8.54
N VAL A 213 14.04 -8.21 -7.31
CA VAL A 213 15.34 -8.79 -7.02
C VAL A 213 15.19 -10.29 -6.72
N ARG A 214 15.12 -11.09 -7.78
CA ARG A 214 14.92 -12.54 -7.71
C ARG A 214 16.01 -13.29 -6.93
N SER A 215 17.24 -12.78 -6.94
CA SER A 215 18.38 -13.37 -6.23
C SER A 215 18.22 -13.33 -4.71
N LEU A 216 17.61 -12.28 -4.18
CA LEU A 216 17.29 -12.13 -2.75
C LEU A 216 15.95 -12.78 -2.38
N GLY A 217 15.14 -13.14 -3.38
CA GLY A 217 13.87 -13.83 -3.21
C GLY A 217 14.00 -15.28 -2.71
N SER A 218 12.98 -15.72 -1.98
CA SER A 218 12.86 -17.08 -1.48
C SER A 218 11.53 -17.72 -1.88
N ALA A 219 11.33 -18.99 -1.51
CA ALA A 219 10.05 -19.67 -1.74
C ALA A 219 8.89 -19.08 -0.92
N THR A 220 9.18 -18.30 0.13
CA THR A 220 8.16 -17.72 1.03
C THR A 220 8.03 -16.20 0.89
N HIS A 221 9.07 -15.51 0.41
CA HIS A 221 9.09 -14.05 0.27
C HIS A 221 9.58 -13.59 -1.09
N ALA A 222 8.92 -12.58 -1.63
CA ALA A 222 9.38 -11.74 -2.72
C ALA A 222 10.24 -10.59 -2.18
N VAL A 223 11.28 -10.18 -2.90
CA VAL A 223 12.05 -8.98 -2.56
C VAL A 223 11.96 -8.00 -3.72
N PHE A 224 11.46 -6.81 -3.44
CA PHE A 224 11.28 -5.74 -4.41
C PHE A 224 12.14 -4.54 -4.04
N ALA A 225 12.69 -3.87 -5.05
CA ALA A 225 13.41 -2.61 -4.88
C ALA A 225 12.59 -1.45 -5.43
N VAL A 226 12.54 -0.36 -4.66
CA VAL A 226 12.01 0.93 -5.09
C VAL A 226 13.15 1.94 -5.09
N ARG A 227 13.32 2.68 -6.17
CA ARG A 227 14.30 3.76 -6.28
C ARG A 227 13.73 5.02 -5.65
N GLU A 228 14.44 5.51 -4.64
CA GLU A 228 14.14 6.75 -3.96
C GLU A 228 14.71 7.95 -4.75
N PRO A 229 14.14 9.16 -4.57
CA PRO A 229 14.58 10.35 -5.31
C PRO A 229 16.02 10.80 -4.99
N ASN A 230 16.56 10.37 -3.85
CA ASN A 230 17.97 10.56 -3.47
C ASN A 230 18.93 9.59 -4.19
N GLY A 231 18.43 8.71 -5.06
CA GLY A 231 19.21 7.71 -5.79
C GLY A 231 19.44 6.39 -5.04
N THR A 232 19.01 6.26 -3.78
CA THR A 232 19.09 5.00 -3.04
C THR A 232 17.98 4.02 -3.42
N LEU A 233 18.18 2.74 -3.12
CA LEU A 233 17.20 1.69 -3.34
C LEU A 233 16.68 1.21 -1.98
N THR A 234 15.36 1.26 -1.78
CA THR A 234 14.69 0.65 -0.64
C THR A 234 14.26 -0.76 -1.02
N LEU A 235 14.79 -1.76 -0.30
CA LEU A 235 14.44 -3.17 -0.48
C LEU A 235 13.32 -3.57 0.48
N THR A 236 12.22 -4.08 -0.06
CA THR A 236 11.06 -4.54 0.71
C THR A 236 10.84 -6.02 0.47
N ALA A 237 10.94 -6.82 1.55
CA ALA A 237 10.58 -8.23 1.53
C ALA A 237 9.08 -8.41 1.84
N VAL A 238 8.33 -9.03 0.93
CA VAL A 238 6.89 -9.25 1.04
C VAL A 238 6.61 -10.75 0.99
N PRO A 239 5.90 -11.33 1.99
CA PRO A 239 5.49 -12.73 1.93
C PRO A 239 4.60 -12.98 0.72
N TRP A 240 4.79 -14.09 0.00
CA TRP A 240 3.96 -14.38 -1.19
C TRP A 240 2.47 -14.47 -0.86
N GLU A 241 2.13 -15.03 0.31
CA GLU A 241 0.77 -15.15 0.83
C GLU A 241 0.14 -13.81 1.23
N ALA A 242 0.95 -12.78 1.45
CA ALA A 242 0.46 -11.45 1.80
C ALA A 242 0.07 -10.63 0.56
N ILE A 243 0.46 -11.07 -0.64
CA ILE A 243 0.16 -10.38 -1.90
C ILE A 243 -1.29 -10.67 -2.27
N GLN A 244 -2.10 -9.63 -2.26
CA GLN A 244 -3.54 -9.73 -2.51
C GLN A 244 -3.90 -9.37 -3.95
N LEU A 245 -3.16 -8.43 -4.56
CA LEU A 245 -3.46 -7.94 -5.90
C LEU A 245 -2.19 -7.49 -6.62
N VAL A 246 -2.09 -7.85 -7.89
CA VAL A 246 -1.05 -7.38 -8.82
C VAL A 246 -1.74 -6.67 -9.98
N ILE A 247 -1.35 -5.43 -10.25
CA ILE A 247 -1.95 -4.58 -11.27
C ILE A 247 -0.84 -4.17 -12.24
N ALA A 248 -1.06 -4.33 -13.55
CA ALA A 248 -0.24 -3.69 -14.56
C ALA A 248 -1.01 -2.50 -15.14
N ARG A 249 -0.43 -1.31 -15.08
CA ARG A 249 -0.99 -0.07 -15.64
C ARG A 249 -0.21 0.30 -16.91
N GLY A 250 -0.88 0.88 -17.90
CA GLY A 250 -0.23 1.33 -19.14
C GLY A 250 0.13 0.21 -20.11
N VAL A 251 -0.52 -0.96 -19.99
CA VAL A 251 -0.36 -2.08 -20.94
C VAL A 251 -0.98 -1.70 -22.28
N ARG A 252 -0.19 -1.68 -23.36
CA ARG A 252 -0.67 -1.31 -24.71
C ARG A 252 -1.26 -2.49 -25.48
N GLN A 253 -0.71 -3.69 -25.27
CA GLN A 253 -1.20 -4.92 -25.87
C GLN A 253 -1.06 -6.06 -24.85
N VAL A 254 -2.08 -6.91 -24.78
CA VAL A 254 -2.03 -8.16 -24.03
C VAL A 254 -1.85 -9.25 -25.07
N GLU A 255 -0.64 -9.81 -25.17
CA GLU A 255 -0.40 -10.96 -26.05
C GLU A 255 -1.31 -12.12 -25.57
N SER A 256 -2.26 -12.49 -26.44
CA SER A 256 -3.22 -13.58 -26.22
C SER A 256 -2.70 -14.90 -26.75
#